data_AF-X1JWI7-F1
#
_entry.id   AF-X1JWI7-F1
#
_cell.length_a   1.000
_cell.length_b   1.000
_cell.length_c   1.000
_cell.angle_alpha   90.00
_cell.angle_beta   90.00
_cell.angle_gamma   90.00
#
_symmetry.space_group_name_H-M   'P 1'
#
loop_
_entity.id
_entity.type
_entity.pdbx_description
1 polymer ?
#
loop_
_entity_poly.entity_id
_entity_poly.type
_entity_poly.pdbx_seq_one_letter_code
_entity_poly.pdbx_strand_id
1 'polypeptide(L)'
;AQKIGEFNDAYIKTRNKRLELEAKLEELRRSSQPGVDILHVRSLIDNPLIDALYSQLLESEVELSRLSKVYRSKHTKVIQIKTKIDNTRNKLQEELKKEVENLKSERSVLLAREKVLQKTISDFENEALGANRKELRYTIFQRNVETNQKLYDTLLSKSKETNITGNIDISNIRTAEEAVMPLFPVRPKKKLNLILSVIFGLMTGIGLSFLWEYLDRSLRTEEDVRRYLDLPVLSIVPLIDRIKG
;
A
#
# COMPACT_ATOMS: atom_id res chain seq x y z
N ALA A 1 54.65 -9.83 -25.06
CA ALA A 1 53.74 -8.67 -24.88
C ALA A 1 52.26 -9.04 -25.05
N GLN A 2 51.82 -9.66 -26.15
CA GLN A 2 50.39 -9.90 -26.42
C GLN A 2 49.64 -10.67 -25.32
N LYS A 3 50.21 -11.77 -24.82
CA LYS A 3 49.60 -12.57 -23.74
C LYS A 3 49.36 -11.78 -22.44
N ILE A 4 50.26 -10.87 -22.05
CA ILE A 4 50.06 -10.09 -20.81
C ILE A 4 48.94 -9.07 -20.96
N GLY A 5 48.78 -8.50 -22.16
CA GLY A 5 47.69 -7.59 -22.47
C GLY A 5 46.34 -8.30 -22.30
N GLU A 6 46.23 -9.53 -22.80
CA GLU A 6 45.02 -10.35 -22.63
C GLU A 6 44.71 -10.67 -21.16
N PHE A 7 45.73 -11.02 -20.35
CA PHE A 7 45.54 -11.25 -18.92
C PHE A 7 45.15 -9.98 -18.16
N ASN A 8 45.74 -8.84 -18.51
CA ASN A 8 45.41 -7.55 -17.92
C ASN A 8 43.98 -7.12 -18.27
N ASP A 9 43.57 -7.27 -19.54
CA ASP A 9 42.20 -7.00 -19.97
C ASP A 9 41.20 -7.91 -19.25
N ALA A 10 41.53 -9.21 -19.10
CA ALA A 10 40.73 -10.15 -18.33
C ALA A 10 40.65 -9.77 -16.84
N TYR A 11 41.75 -9.27 -16.26
CA TYR A 11 41.80 -8.79 -14.88
C TYR A 11 40.88 -7.60 -14.67
N ILE A 12 41.00 -6.55 -15.50
CA ILE A 12 40.16 -5.35 -15.41
C ILE A 12 38.68 -5.72 -15.59
N LYS A 13 38.34 -6.54 -16.59
CA LYS A 13 36.96 -7.01 -16.82
C LYS A 13 36.41 -7.77 -15.62
N THR A 14 37.21 -8.67 -15.03
CA THR A 14 36.81 -9.45 -13.85
C THR A 14 36.61 -8.54 -12.64
N ARG A 15 37.53 -7.61 -12.41
CA ARG A 15 37.45 -6.62 -11.33
C ARG A 15 36.24 -5.72 -11.46
N ASN A 16 35.93 -5.24 -12.66
CA ASN A 16 34.76 -4.40 -12.91
C ASN A 16 33.46 -5.16 -12.62
N LYS A 17 33.33 -6.40 -13.13
CA LYS A 17 32.18 -7.26 -12.82
C LYS A 17 32.03 -7.49 -11.31
N ARG A 18 33.15 -7.73 -10.61
CA ARG A 18 33.13 -7.89 -9.14
C ARG A 18 32.64 -6.62 -8.44
N LEU A 19 33.12 -5.45 -8.87
CA LEU A 19 32.73 -4.16 -8.29
C LEU A 19 31.26 -3.83 -8.57
N GLU A 20 30.77 -4.11 -9.78
CA GLU A 20 29.34 -3.96 -10.11
C GLU A 20 28.47 -4.85 -9.23
N LEU A 21 28.85 -6.11 -9.08
CA LEU A 21 28.14 -7.07 -8.22
C LEU A 21 28.21 -6.69 -6.73
N GLU A 22 29.35 -6.15 -6.28
CA GLU A 22 29.53 -5.65 -4.92
C GLU A 22 28.65 -4.42 -4.65
N ALA A 23 28.58 -3.46 -5.58
CA ALA A 23 27.70 -2.30 -5.48
C ALA A 23 26.22 -2.73 -5.41
N LYS A 24 25.83 -3.68 -6.28
CA LYS A 24 24.48 -4.26 -6.28
C LYS A 24 24.13 -4.94 -4.95
N LEU A 25 25.04 -5.72 -4.39
CA LEU A 25 24.84 -6.38 -3.09
C LEU A 25 24.75 -5.38 -1.93
N GLU A 26 25.54 -4.30 -1.98
CA GLU A 26 25.50 -3.25 -0.98
C GLU A 26 24.18 -2.46 -1.03
N GLU A 27 23.68 -2.19 -2.25
CA GLU A 27 22.37 -1.58 -2.45
C GLU A 27 21.24 -2.48 -1.91
N LEU A 28 21.28 -3.78 -2.21
CA LEU A 28 20.34 -4.76 -1.65
C LEU A 28 20.39 -4.81 -0.12
N ARG A 29 21.58 -4.68 0.48
CA ARG A 29 21.75 -4.67 1.94
C ARG A 29 21.16 -3.41 2.57
N ARG A 30 21.34 -2.23 1.95
CA ARG A 30 20.71 -0.97 2.40
C ARG A 30 19.20 -1.04 2.28
N SER A 31 18.73 -1.64 1.19
CA SER A 31 17.33 -1.95 0.89
C SER A 31 16.76 -3.12 1.69
N SER A 32 17.51 -3.70 2.64
CA SER A 32 17.03 -4.76 3.53
C SER A 32 16.63 -4.24 4.92
N GLN A 33 16.62 -2.91 5.14
CA GLN A 33 16.11 -2.32 6.38
C GLN A 33 14.57 -2.45 6.49
N PRO A 34 14.01 -2.58 7.70
CA PRO A 34 12.57 -2.77 7.88
C PRO A 34 11.80 -1.56 7.30
N GLY A 35 10.97 -1.81 6.28
CA GLY A 35 10.16 -0.77 5.61
C GLY A 35 10.54 -0.49 4.16
N VAL A 36 11.46 -1.24 3.56
CA VAL A 36 11.90 -1.00 2.18
C VAL A 36 10.86 -1.43 1.14
N ASP A 37 10.63 -0.52 0.22
CA ASP A 37 9.82 -0.62 -0.98
C ASP A 37 10.31 -1.78 -1.87
N ILE A 38 9.56 -2.88 -1.86
CA ILE A 38 9.88 -4.13 -2.58
C ILE A 38 10.07 -3.88 -4.09
N LEU A 39 9.52 -2.77 -4.61
CA LEU A 39 9.71 -2.28 -5.97
C LEU A 39 11.19 -2.02 -6.33
N HIS A 40 11.98 -1.52 -5.38
CA HIS A 40 13.41 -1.23 -5.56
C HIS A 40 14.26 -2.50 -5.53
N VAL A 41 13.86 -3.52 -4.76
CA VAL A 41 14.56 -4.81 -4.72
C VAL A 41 14.35 -5.57 -6.04
N ARG A 42 13.17 -5.44 -6.65
CA ARG A 42 12.83 -6.01 -7.95
C ARG A 42 13.67 -5.46 -9.09
N SER A 43 13.87 -4.14 -9.18
CA SER A 43 14.66 -3.54 -10.28
C SER A 43 16.13 -3.97 -10.25
N LEU A 44 16.62 -4.40 -9.09
CA LEU A 44 17.99 -4.86 -8.91
C LEU A 44 18.14 -6.33 -9.25
N ILE A 45 17.13 -7.19 -9.02
CA ILE A 45 17.25 -8.63 -9.17
C ILE A 45 16.55 -9.11 -10.45
N ASP A 46 17.33 -9.62 -11.40
CA ASP A 46 16.81 -10.23 -12.63
C ASP A 46 16.51 -11.72 -12.39
N ASN A 47 15.35 -11.99 -11.76
CA ASN A 47 14.92 -13.35 -11.45
C ASN A 47 13.40 -13.49 -11.71
N PRO A 48 12.97 -14.32 -12.68
CA PRO A 48 11.57 -14.42 -13.09
C PRO A 48 10.66 -14.99 -11.99
N LEU A 49 11.20 -15.78 -11.06
CA LEU A 49 10.43 -16.31 -9.93
C LEU A 49 10.13 -15.21 -8.90
N ILE A 50 11.10 -14.35 -8.62
CA ILE A 50 10.92 -13.19 -7.74
C ILE A 50 9.88 -12.23 -8.33
N ASP A 51 9.94 -12.00 -9.65
CA ASP A 51 8.93 -11.20 -10.38
C ASP A 51 7.51 -11.80 -10.28
N ALA A 52 7.39 -13.12 -10.46
CA ALA A 52 6.11 -13.81 -10.36
C ALA A 52 5.53 -13.76 -8.93
N LEU A 53 6.36 -14.02 -7.91
CA LEU A 53 5.96 -13.95 -6.50
C LEU A 53 5.56 -12.53 -6.09
N TYR A 54 6.26 -11.52 -6.59
CA TYR A 54 5.93 -10.12 -6.33
C TYR A 54 4.60 -9.73 -6.97
N SER A 55 4.37 -10.14 -8.22
CA SER A 55 3.11 -9.90 -8.93
C SER A 55 1.92 -10.57 -8.20
N GLN A 56 2.10 -11.80 -7.72
CA GLN A 56 1.11 -12.52 -6.91
C GLN A 56 0.84 -11.84 -5.56
N LEU A 57 1.88 -11.26 -4.93
CA LEU A 57 1.76 -10.51 -3.68
C LEU A 57 0.89 -9.26 -3.91
N LEU A 58 1.20 -8.46 -4.93
CA LEU A 58 0.43 -7.26 -5.28
C LEU A 58 -1.03 -7.58 -5.59
N GLU A 59 -1.29 -8.61 -6.39
CA GLU A 59 -2.65 -9.05 -6.69
C GLU A 59 -3.43 -9.41 -5.41
N SER A 60 -2.78 -10.13 -4.49
CA SER A 60 -3.38 -10.53 -3.21
C SER A 60 -3.62 -9.33 -2.27
N GLU A 61 -2.73 -8.33 -2.28
CA GLU A 61 -2.88 -7.09 -1.52
C GLU A 61 -4.02 -6.21 -2.05
N VAL A 62 -4.16 -6.10 -3.38
CA VAL A 62 -5.29 -5.45 -4.03
C VAL A 62 -6.59 -6.17 -3.68
N GLU A 63 -6.61 -7.50 -3.69
CA GLU A 63 -7.77 -8.29 -3.29
C GLU A 63 -8.14 -8.07 -1.81
N LEU A 64 -7.15 -8.03 -0.91
CA LEU A 64 -7.36 -7.70 0.50
C LEU A 64 -7.96 -6.29 0.66
N SER A 65 -7.47 -5.30 -0.09
CA SER A 65 -8.01 -3.93 -0.10
C SER A 65 -9.47 -3.89 -0.56
N ARG A 66 -9.84 -4.72 -1.53
CA ARG A 66 -11.24 -4.85 -1.97
C ARG A 66 -12.11 -5.53 -0.90
N LEU A 67 -11.64 -6.61 -0.31
CA LEU A 67 -12.37 -7.38 0.70
C LEU A 67 -12.54 -6.60 2.01
N SER A 68 -11.55 -5.79 2.40
CA SER A 68 -11.60 -4.99 3.64
C SER A 68 -12.64 -3.88 3.60
N LYS A 69 -13.04 -3.42 2.41
CA LYS A 69 -14.16 -2.46 2.23
C LYS A 69 -15.53 -3.07 2.56
N VAL A 70 -15.68 -4.39 2.35
CA VAL A 70 -16.97 -5.10 2.49
C VAL A 70 -17.03 -5.89 3.79
N TYR A 71 -15.92 -6.50 4.19
CA TYR A 71 -15.84 -7.43 5.31
C TYR A 71 -14.93 -6.91 6.41
N ARG A 72 -15.25 -7.24 7.67
CA ARG A 72 -14.40 -6.94 8.82
C ARG A 72 -13.18 -7.85 8.87
N SER A 73 -12.16 -7.44 9.63
CA SER A 73 -10.86 -8.11 9.74
C SER A 73 -10.90 -9.59 10.15
N LYS A 74 -11.96 -10.04 10.84
CA LYS A 74 -12.15 -11.42 11.31
C LYS A 74 -12.95 -12.32 10.34
N HIS A 75 -13.41 -11.79 9.22
CA HIS A 75 -14.17 -12.59 8.25
C HIS A 75 -13.26 -13.62 7.57
N THR A 76 -13.76 -14.85 7.36
CA THR A 76 -12.97 -15.98 6.81
C THR A 76 -12.21 -15.62 5.53
N LYS A 77 -12.87 -14.94 4.58
CA LYS A 77 -12.23 -14.49 3.33
C LYS A 77 -11.04 -13.53 3.56
N VAL A 78 -11.14 -12.65 4.56
CA VAL A 78 -10.06 -11.71 4.91
C VAL A 78 -8.89 -12.44 5.57
N ILE A 79 -9.17 -13.46 6.40
CA ILE A 79 -8.13 -14.29 7.01
C ILE A 79 -7.41 -15.11 5.94
N GLN A 80 -8.15 -15.72 5.01
CA GLN A 80 -7.59 -16.51 3.91
C GLN A 80 -6.64 -15.68 3.04
N ILE A 81 -7.06 -14.48 2.60
CA ILE A 81 -6.21 -13.62 1.77
C ILE A 81 -5.00 -13.11 2.54
N LYS A 82 -5.13 -12.77 3.82
CA LYS A 82 -3.98 -12.41 4.68
C LYS A 82 -2.99 -13.55 4.81
N THR A 83 -3.47 -14.77 5.04
CA THR A 83 -2.63 -15.96 5.11
C THR A 83 -1.92 -16.21 3.77
N LYS A 84 -2.61 -15.99 2.64
CA LYS A 84 -2.00 -16.07 1.30
C LYS A 84 -0.91 -15.01 1.10
N ILE A 85 -1.16 -13.77 1.54
CA ILE A 85 -0.17 -12.67 1.52
C ILE A 85 1.05 -13.06 2.36
N ASP A 86 0.85 -13.51 3.59
CA ASP A 86 1.95 -13.87 4.49
C ASP A 86 2.78 -15.04 3.94
N ASN A 87 2.12 -16.07 3.42
CA ASN A 87 2.79 -17.19 2.75
C ASN A 87 3.58 -16.75 1.51
N THR A 88 3.01 -15.85 0.69
CA THR A 88 3.68 -15.34 -0.51
C THR A 88 4.87 -14.46 -0.14
N ARG A 89 4.73 -13.62 0.90
CA ARG A 89 5.80 -12.79 1.45
C ARG A 89 6.94 -13.64 2.00
N ASN A 90 6.64 -14.70 2.75
CA ASN A 90 7.66 -15.61 3.28
C ASN A 90 8.42 -16.31 2.15
N LYS A 91 7.71 -16.85 1.14
CA LYS A 91 8.34 -17.44 -0.04
C LYS A 91 9.23 -16.43 -0.79
N LEU A 92 8.74 -15.21 -0.96
CA LEU A 92 9.51 -14.14 -1.61
C LEU A 92 10.80 -13.82 -0.83
N GLN A 93 10.73 -13.72 0.50
CA GLN A 93 11.90 -13.50 1.35
C GLN A 93 12.90 -14.67 1.28
N GLU A 94 12.42 -15.91 1.24
CA GLU A 94 13.28 -17.08 1.07
C GLU A 94 14.01 -17.08 -0.28
N GLU A 95 13.28 -16.79 -1.37
CA GLU A 95 13.89 -16.70 -2.71
C GLU A 95 14.86 -15.52 -2.82
N LEU A 96 14.52 -14.35 -2.27
CA LEU A 96 15.43 -13.21 -2.18
C LEU A 96 16.70 -13.55 -1.41
N LYS A 97 16.58 -14.26 -0.29
CA LYS A 97 17.73 -14.71 0.50
C LYS A 97 18.61 -15.65 -0.30
N LYS A 98 18.04 -16.65 -0.99
CA LYS A 98 18.80 -17.57 -1.86
C LYS A 98 19.52 -16.81 -2.97
N GLU A 99 18.84 -15.87 -3.61
CA GLU A 99 19.42 -15.05 -4.67
C GLU A 99 20.59 -14.21 -4.15
N VAL A 100 20.45 -13.55 -3.01
CA VAL A 100 21.54 -12.81 -2.37
C VAL A 100 22.74 -13.71 -2.05
N GLU A 101 22.51 -14.93 -1.56
CA GLU A 101 23.58 -15.90 -1.33
C GLU A 101 24.24 -16.38 -2.63
N ASN A 102 23.48 -16.58 -3.70
CA ASN A 102 24.01 -16.89 -5.03
C ASN A 102 24.92 -15.76 -5.54
N LEU A 103 24.46 -14.50 -5.44
CA LEU A 103 25.25 -13.32 -5.82
C LEU A 103 26.52 -13.17 -4.97
N LYS A 104 26.47 -13.47 -3.66
CA LYS A 104 27.68 -13.50 -2.81
C LYS A 104 28.66 -14.59 -3.25
N SER A 105 28.16 -15.77 -3.61
CA SER A 105 28.96 -16.87 -4.13
C SER A 105 29.64 -16.47 -5.44
N GLU A 106 28.90 -15.89 -6.39
CA GLU A 106 29.44 -15.37 -7.64
C GLU A 106 30.53 -14.31 -7.40
N ARG A 107 30.29 -13.37 -6.47
CA ARG A 107 31.31 -12.37 -6.07
C ARG A 107 32.58 -13.05 -5.56
N SER A 108 32.46 -14.13 -4.78
CA SER A 108 33.61 -14.86 -4.25
C SER A 108 34.42 -15.55 -5.36
N VAL A 109 33.76 -16.11 -6.37
CA VAL A 109 34.39 -16.71 -7.55
C VAL A 109 35.13 -15.65 -8.36
N LEU A 110 34.50 -14.49 -8.60
CA LEU A 110 35.13 -13.36 -9.29
C LEU A 110 36.36 -12.85 -8.53
N LEU A 111 36.29 -12.76 -7.20
CA LEU A 111 37.42 -12.36 -6.36
C LEU A 111 38.57 -13.37 -6.41
N ALA A 112 38.27 -14.67 -6.39
CA ALA A 112 39.29 -15.71 -6.55
C ALA A 112 39.96 -15.62 -7.93
N ARG A 113 39.16 -15.44 -8.99
CA ARG A 113 39.66 -15.25 -10.36
C ARG A 113 40.51 -14.00 -10.51
N GLU A 114 40.09 -12.88 -9.91
CA GLU A 114 40.86 -11.63 -9.88
C GLU A 114 42.24 -11.84 -9.24
N LYS A 115 42.30 -12.51 -8.08
CA LYS A 115 43.57 -12.84 -7.40
C LYS A 115 44.49 -13.72 -8.25
N VAL A 116 43.95 -14.73 -8.92
CA VAL A 116 44.73 -15.60 -9.82
C VAL A 116 45.30 -14.79 -10.97
N LEU A 117 44.49 -13.97 -11.64
CA LEU A 117 44.95 -13.13 -12.75
C LEU A 117 46.01 -12.12 -12.30
N GLN A 118 45.81 -11.48 -11.15
CA GLN A 118 46.77 -10.55 -10.57
C GLN A 118 48.11 -11.24 -10.28
N LYS A 119 48.08 -12.45 -9.71
CA LYS A 119 49.28 -13.24 -9.46
C LYS A 119 49.99 -13.59 -10.77
N THR A 120 49.26 -14.10 -11.77
CA THR A 120 49.82 -14.42 -13.09
C THR A 120 50.50 -13.21 -13.74
N ILE A 121 49.88 -12.03 -13.69
CA ILE A 121 50.48 -10.78 -14.20
C ILE A 121 51.77 -10.45 -13.45
N SER A 122 51.77 -10.57 -12.12
CA SER A 122 52.97 -10.32 -11.30
C SER A 122 54.09 -11.33 -11.60
N ASP A 123 53.76 -12.60 -11.81
CA ASP A 123 54.74 -13.64 -12.12
C ASP A 123 55.40 -13.36 -13.49
N PHE A 124 54.61 -12.99 -14.51
CA PHE A 124 55.13 -12.54 -15.81
C PHE A 124 55.99 -11.27 -15.71
N GLU A 125 55.63 -10.31 -14.85
CA GLU A 125 56.46 -9.12 -14.62
C GLU A 125 57.83 -9.45 -14.00
N ASN A 126 57.87 -10.47 -13.15
CA ASN A 126 59.10 -10.88 -12.45
C ASN A 126 60.00 -11.73 -13.33
N GLU A 127 59.43 -12.52 -14.26
CA GLU A 127 60.18 -13.29 -15.25
C GLU A 127 60.81 -12.40 -16.35
N ALA A 128 60.24 -11.21 -16.59
CA ALA A 128 60.76 -10.26 -17.56
C ALA A 128 62.05 -9.57 -17.10
N LEU A 129 63.11 -9.63 -17.91
CA LEU A 129 64.41 -8.98 -17.63
C LEU A 129 64.46 -7.52 -18.13
N GLY A 130 65.04 -6.63 -17.31
CA GLY A 130 65.55 -5.31 -17.71
C GLY A 130 64.59 -4.44 -18.55
N ALA A 131 65.01 -4.13 -19.78
CA ALA A 131 64.26 -3.29 -20.73
C ALA A 131 62.88 -3.88 -21.08
N ASN A 132 62.78 -5.21 -21.18
CA ASN A 132 61.54 -5.91 -21.50
C ASN A 132 60.47 -5.71 -20.40
N ARG A 133 60.90 -5.57 -19.14
CA ARG A 133 60.00 -5.29 -18.00
C ARG A 133 59.40 -3.88 -18.08
N LYS A 134 60.18 -2.87 -18.47
CA LYS A 134 59.68 -1.49 -18.64
C LYS A 134 58.68 -1.40 -19.79
N GLU A 135 58.97 -2.05 -20.91
CA GLU A 135 58.06 -2.13 -22.07
C GLU A 135 56.76 -2.87 -21.72
N LEU A 136 56.86 -3.96 -20.95
CA LEU A 136 55.73 -4.71 -20.44
C LEU A 136 54.82 -3.86 -19.54
N ARG A 137 55.40 -3.14 -18.58
CA ARG A 137 54.67 -2.21 -17.70
C ARG A 137 54.03 -1.07 -18.47
N TYR A 138 54.75 -0.51 -19.43
CA TYR A 138 54.20 0.52 -20.31
C TYR A 138 52.97 0.01 -21.07
N THR A 139 53.05 -1.20 -21.64
CA THR A 139 51.94 -1.86 -22.33
C THR A 139 50.74 -2.09 -21.41
N ILE A 140 50.97 -2.56 -20.18
CA ILE A 140 49.91 -2.73 -19.16
C ILE A 140 49.25 -1.39 -18.84
N PHE A 141 50.03 -0.33 -18.59
CA PHE A 141 49.48 0.98 -18.28
C PHE A 141 48.71 1.58 -19.45
N GLN A 142 49.22 1.45 -20.67
CA GLN A 142 48.51 1.90 -21.87
C GLN A 142 47.17 1.18 -22.04
N ARG A 143 47.12 -0.14 -21.79
CA ARG A 143 45.87 -0.91 -21.81
C ARG A 143 44.93 -0.56 -20.67
N ASN A 144 45.45 -0.26 -19.48
CA ASN A 144 44.64 0.23 -18.37
C ASN A 144 43.95 1.54 -18.75
N VAL A 145 44.68 2.49 -19.34
CA VAL A 145 44.11 3.77 -19.80
C VAL A 145 43.02 3.53 -20.85
N GLU A 146 43.31 2.76 -21.90
CA GLU A 146 42.34 2.49 -22.97
C GLU A 146 41.09 1.76 -22.46
N THR A 147 41.26 0.75 -21.62
CA THR A 147 40.13 -0.03 -21.08
C THR A 147 39.30 0.80 -20.11
N ASN A 148 39.93 1.61 -19.26
CA ASN A 148 39.23 2.51 -18.35
C ASN A 148 38.47 3.60 -19.12
N GLN A 149 39.03 4.10 -20.21
CA GLN A 149 38.35 5.05 -21.08
C GLN A 149 37.12 4.43 -21.74
N LYS A 150 37.23 3.22 -22.31
CA LYS A 150 36.08 2.47 -22.84
C LYS A 150 35.02 2.19 -21.77
N LEU A 151 35.43 1.83 -20.56
CA LEU A 151 34.53 1.64 -19.43
C LEU A 151 33.80 2.95 -19.10
N TYR A 152 34.52 4.05 -18.98
CA TYR A 152 33.94 5.37 -18.74
C TYR A 152 32.91 5.75 -19.81
N ASP A 153 33.23 5.57 -21.09
CA ASP A 153 32.32 5.86 -22.20
C ASP A 153 31.06 4.98 -22.16
N THR A 154 31.22 3.71 -21.78
CA THR A 154 30.09 2.77 -21.59
C THR A 154 29.20 3.20 -20.43
N LEU A 155 29.79 3.54 -19.28
CA LEU A 155 29.06 4.02 -18.10
C LEU A 155 28.36 5.35 -18.38
N LEU A 156 29.02 6.26 -19.09
CA LEU A 156 28.43 7.53 -19.50
C LEU A 156 27.24 7.32 -20.45
N SER A 157 27.37 6.42 -21.42
CA SER A 157 26.27 6.06 -22.32
C SER A 157 25.09 5.46 -21.56
N LYS A 158 25.35 4.51 -20.66
CA LYS A 158 24.32 3.90 -19.82
C LYS A 158 23.66 4.90 -18.87
N SER A 159 24.42 5.84 -18.31
CA SER A 159 23.88 6.95 -17.50
C SER A 159 22.97 7.86 -18.33
N LYS A 160 23.35 8.20 -19.55
CA LYS A 160 22.51 8.99 -20.46
C LYS A 160 21.21 8.25 -20.82
N GLU A 161 21.28 6.96 -21.14
CA GLU A 161 20.10 6.11 -21.40
C GLU A 161 19.17 6.06 -20.17
N THR A 162 19.75 5.91 -18.97
CA THR A 162 18.99 5.88 -17.71
C THR A 162 18.37 7.25 -17.40
N ASN A 163 19.02 8.38 -17.70
CA ASN A 163 18.41 9.71 -17.55
C ASN A 163 17.26 9.94 -18.54
N ILE A 164 17.35 9.37 -19.75
CA ILE A 164 16.26 9.42 -20.74
C ILE A 164 15.09 8.53 -20.28
N THR A 165 15.38 7.37 -19.68
CA THR A 165 14.37 6.39 -19.24
C THR A 165 13.78 6.72 -17.86
N GLY A 166 14.55 7.37 -16.99
CA GLY A 166 14.18 7.74 -15.62
C GLY A 166 13.17 8.88 -15.52
N ASN A 167 12.96 9.63 -16.61
CA ASN A 167 11.84 10.58 -16.75
C ASN A 167 10.53 9.89 -17.16
N ILE A 168 10.50 8.57 -17.32
CA ILE A 168 9.25 7.82 -17.36
C ILE A 168 8.86 7.57 -15.90
N ASP A 169 8.36 8.64 -15.27
CA ASP A 169 7.51 8.50 -14.10
C ASP A 169 6.33 7.60 -14.51
N ILE A 170 6.45 6.31 -14.24
CA ILE A 170 5.28 5.44 -14.10
C ILE A 170 4.64 5.80 -12.75
N SER A 171 4.21 7.06 -12.62
CA SER A 171 3.31 7.54 -11.59
C SER A 171 1.96 6.93 -11.88
N ASN A 172 1.85 5.64 -11.62
CA ASN A 172 0.58 4.96 -11.52
C ASN A 172 0.37 4.71 -10.03
N ILE A 173 -0.68 5.32 -9.49
CA ILE A 173 -1.13 5.30 -8.09
C ILE A 173 -0.61 6.49 -7.25
N ARG A 174 -1.09 7.70 -7.57
CA ARG A 174 -1.41 8.68 -6.52
C ARG A 174 -2.68 8.19 -5.82
N THR A 175 -2.62 7.97 -4.52
CA THR A 175 -3.79 7.71 -3.67
C THR A 175 -4.83 8.79 -3.93
N ALA A 176 -5.96 8.41 -4.53
CA ALA A 176 -7.13 9.25 -4.62
C ALA A 176 -7.74 9.35 -3.22
N GLU A 177 -7.59 10.53 -2.61
CA GLU A 177 -8.28 11.07 -1.44
C GLU A 177 -8.53 10.15 -0.23
N GLU A 178 -8.04 10.60 0.93
CA GLU A 178 -8.45 10.11 2.22
C GLU A 178 -9.97 10.31 2.40
N ALA A 179 -10.69 9.25 2.77
CA ALA A 179 -12.13 9.32 2.97
C ALA A 179 -12.46 10.23 4.16
N VAL A 180 -13.00 11.41 3.88
CA VAL A 180 -13.42 12.37 4.90
C VAL A 180 -14.57 11.75 5.72
N MET A 181 -14.36 11.55 7.01
CA MET A 181 -15.44 11.13 7.93
C MET A 181 -16.54 12.20 7.93
N PRO A 182 -17.82 11.82 7.77
CA PRO A 182 -18.91 12.78 7.88
C PRO A 182 -18.95 13.31 9.32
N LEU A 183 -18.80 14.63 9.48
CA LEU A 183 -18.85 15.33 10.77
C LEU A 183 -20.21 15.21 11.48
N PHE A 184 -21.26 14.78 10.76
CA PHE A 184 -22.61 14.64 11.27
C PHE A 184 -23.25 13.30 10.91
N PRO A 185 -24.04 12.69 11.81
CA PRO A 185 -24.71 11.43 11.55
C PRO A 185 -25.76 11.58 10.43
N VAL A 186 -25.56 10.82 9.34
CA VAL A 186 -26.41 10.83 8.15
C VAL A 186 -27.82 10.27 8.45
N ARG A 187 -27.95 9.43 9.48
CA ARG A 187 -29.22 8.86 9.98
C ARG A 187 -29.13 8.61 11.50
N PRO A 188 -30.23 8.67 12.26
CA PRO A 188 -31.56 9.19 11.92
C PRO A 188 -31.70 10.70 12.12
N LYS A 189 -32.58 11.36 11.34
CA LYS A 189 -32.88 12.80 11.41
C LYS A 189 -33.72 13.14 12.66
N LYS A 190 -33.09 13.15 13.84
CA LYS A 190 -33.75 13.31 15.16
C LYS A 190 -34.76 14.47 15.24
N LYS A 191 -34.43 15.63 14.66
CA LYS A 191 -35.33 16.82 14.66
C LYS A 191 -36.64 16.57 13.89
N LEU A 192 -36.55 15.93 12.72
CA LEU A 192 -37.73 15.64 11.89
C LEU A 192 -38.67 14.65 12.60
N ASN A 193 -38.10 13.60 13.19
CA ASN A 193 -38.88 12.58 13.91
C ASN A 193 -39.57 13.17 15.15
N LEU A 194 -38.92 14.09 15.86
CA LEU A 194 -39.49 14.76 17.03
C LEU A 194 -40.67 15.65 16.65
N ILE A 195 -40.55 16.44 15.58
CA ILE A 195 -41.64 17.29 15.07
C ILE A 195 -42.83 16.43 14.64
N LEU A 196 -42.60 15.34 13.90
CA LEU A 196 -43.68 14.42 13.50
C LEU A 196 -44.40 13.81 14.71
N SER A 197 -43.64 13.43 15.75
CA SER A 197 -44.21 12.81 16.96
C SER A 197 -45.10 13.79 17.73
N VAL A 198 -44.70 15.06 17.83
CA VAL A 198 -45.50 16.11 18.49
C VAL A 198 -46.80 16.37 17.72
N ILE A 199 -46.72 16.51 16.40
CA ILE A 199 -47.91 16.72 15.55
C ILE A 199 -48.87 15.54 15.67
N PHE A 200 -48.36 14.31 15.59
CA PHE A 200 -49.18 13.12 15.72
C PHE A 200 -49.83 12.99 17.10
N GLY A 201 -49.10 13.30 18.17
CA GLY A 201 -49.64 13.33 19.54
C GLY A 201 -50.76 14.34 19.71
N LEU A 202 -50.61 15.55 19.17
CA LEU A 202 -51.65 16.58 19.22
C LEU A 202 -52.91 16.17 18.44
N MET A 203 -52.75 15.65 17.22
CA MET A 203 -53.89 15.18 16.42
C MET A 203 -54.63 14.04 17.13
N THR A 204 -53.90 13.10 17.72
CA THR A 204 -54.48 11.97 18.43
C THR A 204 -55.19 12.41 19.71
N GLY A 205 -54.61 13.35 20.47
CA GLY A 205 -55.22 13.89 21.68
C GLY A 205 -56.53 14.64 21.41
N ILE A 206 -56.56 15.49 20.37
CA ILE A 206 -57.78 16.17 19.95
C ILE A 206 -58.82 15.15 19.48
N GLY A 207 -58.42 14.18 18.65
CA GLY A 207 -59.31 13.11 18.18
C GLY A 207 -59.92 12.31 19.32
N LEU A 208 -59.12 11.96 20.34
CA LEU A 208 -59.59 11.25 21.53
C LEU A 208 -60.55 12.08 22.38
N SER A 209 -60.35 13.40 22.47
CA SER A 209 -61.28 14.29 23.19
C SER A 209 -62.66 14.30 22.55
N PHE A 210 -62.73 14.42 21.21
CA PHE A 210 -64.00 14.34 20.48
C PHE A 210 -64.63 12.95 20.56
N LEU A 211 -63.82 11.90 20.54
CA LEU A 211 -64.30 10.54 20.69
C LEU A 211 -64.91 10.31 22.08
N TRP A 212 -64.28 10.83 23.13
CA TRP A 212 -64.81 10.78 24.50
C TRP A 212 -66.13 11.54 24.62
N GLU A 213 -66.22 12.74 24.06
CA GLU A 213 -67.47 13.52 24.05
C GLU A 213 -68.58 12.79 23.27
N TYR A 214 -68.25 12.19 22.12
CA TYR A 214 -69.22 11.43 21.32
C TYR A 214 -69.72 10.17 22.05
N LEU A 215 -68.87 9.56 22.88
CA LEU A 215 -69.24 8.41 23.71
C LEU A 215 -69.96 8.82 25.00
N ASP A 216 -69.84 10.07 25.45
CA ASP A 216 -70.61 10.60 26.58
C ASP A 216 -72.06 10.83 26.13
N ARG A 217 -72.99 10.11 26.75
CA ARG A 217 -74.44 10.19 26.49
C ARG A 217 -75.18 10.93 27.61
N SER A 218 -74.48 11.78 28.36
CA SER A 218 -75.08 12.56 29.44
C SER A 218 -75.80 13.80 28.89
N LEU A 219 -77.13 13.88 29.05
CA LEU A 219 -77.91 15.08 28.74
C LEU A 219 -77.59 16.17 29.78
N ARG A 220 -76.84 17.20 29.40
CA ARG A 220 -76.41 18.27 30.31
C ARG A 220 -77.06 19.62 30.01
N THR A 221 -77.58 19.79 28.80
CA THR A 221 -78.07 21.07 28.31
C THR A 221 -79.57 21.00 28.00
N GLU A 222 -80.29 22.13 28.11
CA GLU A 222 -81.72 22.22 27.84
C GLU A 222 -82.08 21.80 26.40
N GLU A 223 -81.16 22.07 25.46
CA GLU A 223 -81.26 21.64 24.07
C GLU A 223 -81.16 20.12 23.92
N ASP A 224 -80.38 19.43 24.75
CA ASP A 224 -80.26 17.96 24.71
C ASP A 224 -81.57 17.29 25.14
N VAL A 225 -82.22 17.82 26.19
CA VAL A 225 -83.53 17.35 26.69
C VAL A 225 -84.61 17.55 25.62
N ARG A 226 -84.66 18.73 25.00
CA ARG A 226 -85.64 19.03 23.96
C ARG A 226 -85.45 18.14 22.72
N ARG A 227 -84.20 17.86 22.32
CA ARG A 227 -83.89 17.09 21.10
C ARG A 227 -84.10 15.58 21.24
N TYR A 228 -83.87 15.01 22.42
CA TYR A 228 -84.01 13.56 22.65
C TYR A 228 -85.37 13.14 23.22
N LEU A 229 -86.02 14.00 24.01
CA LEU A 229 -87.27 13.66 24.72
C LEU A 229 -88.50 14.37 24.15
N ASP A 230 -88.34 15.34 23.23
CA ASP A 230 -89.40 16.11 22.54
C ASP A 230 -90.42 16.80 23.48
N LEU A 231 -89.98 17.10 24.71
CA LEU A 231 -90.77 17.74 25.75
C LEU A 231 -90.30 19.19 25.98
N PRO A 232 -91.24 20.15 26.22
CA PRO A 232 -90.88 21.51 26.56
C PRO A 232 -90.27 21.59 27.97
N VAL A 233 -89.07 22.17 28.07
CA VAL A 233 -88.41 22.46 29.36
C VAL A 233 -89.20 23.57 30.07
N LEU A 234 -89.81 23.25 31.21
CA LEU A 234 -90.71 24.15 31.94
C LEU A 234 -89.99 25.06 32.96
N SER A 235 -88.85 24.63 33.51
CA SER A 235 -88.05 25.43 34.46
C SER A 235 -86.67 24.81 34.69
N ILE A 236 -85.70 25.62 35.13
CA ILE A 236 -84.33 25.21 35.47
C ILE A 236 -84.12 25.49 36.96
N VAL A 237 -83.68 24.49 37.72
CA VAL A 237 -83.34 24.68 39.14
C VAL A 237 -81.82 24.87 39.23
N PRO A 238 -81.32 26.08 39.58
CA PRO A 238 -79.90 26.29 39.74
C PRO A 238 -79.38 25.56 40.98
N LEU A 239 -78.36 24.72 40.81
CA LEU A 239 -77.58 24.16 41.91
C LEU A 239 -76.69 25.27 42.48
N ILE A 240 -77.09 25.82 43.63
CA ILE A 240 -76.22 26.71 44.42
C ILE A 240 -75.23 25.82 45.16
N ASP A 241 -73.96 25.91 44.76
CA ASP A 241 -72.88 25.21 45.45
C ASP A 241 -72.63 25.85 46.82
N ARG A 242 -72.51 25.02 47.86
CA ARG A 242 -72.28 25.51 49.23
C ARG A 242 -70.88 26.09 49.30
N ILE A 243 -70.79 27.41 49.46
CA ILE A 243 -69.54 28.11 49.79
C ILE A 243 -69.02 27.50 51.11
N LYS A 244 -67.98 26.67 51.03
CA LYS A 244 -67.21 26.24 52.19
C LYS A 244 -66.21 27.36 52.50
N GLY A 245 -66.43 28.04 53.62
CA GLY A 245 -65.44 28.91 54.26
C GLY A 245 -64.28 28.13 54.85
#